data_AF-A0A2E4P2S8-F1
#
_entry.id   AF-A0A2E4P2S8-F1
#
_cell.length_a   1.000
_cell.length_b   1.000
_cell.length_c   1.000
_cell.angle_alpha   90.00
_cell.angle_beta   90.00
_cell.angle_gamma   90.00
#
_symmetry.space_group_name_H-M   'P 1'
#
loop_
_entity.id
_entity.type
_entity.pdbx_description
1 polymer ?
#
loop_
_entity_poly.entity_id
_entity_poly.type
_entity_poly.pdbx_seq_one_letter_code
_entity_poly.pdbx_strand_id
1 'polypeptide(L)'
;MVVTERTVQLPNHDQSGVSHRAIGHARGALAWLENAFLLLGVVCILGLCSIITASVLLRTFSTSGIPDEVVIVGELMIGALILPLAFVAAHRGFISVEIFTQRLGPKFQQALNVLTAVVGLVAVAPITYAGYLSMVDAFESGAYFFGLMELPKWPGHTLFFLGYFLFFIRLIDLAVYDSLEAFGVIKTQRVETNDEVHD
;
A
#
# COMPACT_ATOMS: atom_id res chain seq x y z
N MET A 1 -37.89 -43.68 -4.75
CA MET A 1 -37.77 -42.73 -3.62
C MET A 1 -36.99 -41.53 -4.15
N VAL A 2 -37.55 -40.70 -5.05
CA VAL A 2 -38.57 -39.64 -4.88
C VAL A 2 -38.09 -38.49 -3.99
N VAL A 3 -37.64 -37.42 -4.68
CA VAL A 3 -37.84 -35.97 -4.40
C VAL A 3 -37.09 -35.44 -3.16
N THR A 4 -36.19 -34.47 -3.29
CA THR A 4 -36.58 -33.08 -3.58
C THR A 4 -35.42 -32.28 -4.15
N GLU A 5 -35.50 -31.92 -5.44
CA GLU A 5 -34.92 -30.66 -5.92
C GLU A 5 -35.54 -29.52 -5.09
N ARG A 6 -34.83 -29.04 -4.07
CA ARG A 6 -35.07 -27.69 -3.58
C ARG A 6 -34.15 -26.79 -4.40
N THR A 7 -34.72 -26.30 -5.49
CA THR A 7 -34.34 -25.00 -6.05
C THR A 7 -34.27 -24.01 -4.90
N VAL A 8 -33.05 -23.68 -4.46
CA VAL A 8 -32.82 -22.49 -3.65
C VAL A 8 -33.15 -21.32 -4.55
N GLN A 9 -34.42 -20.91 -4.49
CA GLN A 9 -34.91 -19.67 -5.02
C GLN A 9 -34.19 -18.56 -4.25
N LEU A 10 -33.07 -18.11 -4.81
CA LEU A 10 -32.49 -16.83 -4.46
C LEU A 10 -33.58 -15.79 -4.69
N PRO A 11 -33.93 -14.96 -3.69
CA PRO A 11 -34.74 -13.78 -3.94
C PRO A 11 -34.03 -12.95 -4.99
N ASN A 12 -34.61 -12.90 -6.18
CA ASN A 12 -34.19 -12.04 -7.27
C ASN A 12 -34.49 -10.60 -6.86
N HIS A 13 -33.53 -9.96 -6.20
CA HIS A 13 -33.43 -8.51 -6.19
C HIS A 13 -32.55 -8.12 -7.37
N ASP A 14 -33.19 -8.01 -8.52
CA ASP A 14 -32.68 -7.30 -9.69
C ASP A 14 -32.48 -5.83 -9.30
N GLN A 15 -31.27 -5.46 -8.88
CA GLN A 15 -30.73 -4.09 -8.83
C GLN A 15 -29.26 -4.12 -8.32
N SER A 16 -28.28 -4.16 -9.24
CA SER A 16 -26.89 -3.59 -9.10
C SER A 16 -25.82 -4.24 -10.01
N GLY A 17 -26.19 -4.99 -11.06
CA GLY A 17 -25.25 -5.73 -11.93
C GLY A 17 -24.11 -4.94 -12.60
N VAL A 18 -24.15 -3.60 -12.58
CA VAL A 18 -23.06 -2.72 -13.05
C VAL A 18 -22.06 -2.36 -11.94
N SER A 19 -22.51 -2.24 -10.69
CA SER A 19 -21.69 -1.78 -9.55
C SER A 19 -20.64 -2.81 -9.13
N HIS A 20 -21.03 -4.09 -9.01
CA HIS A 20 -20.10 -5.15 -8.57
C HIS A 20 -18.95 -5.40 -9.58
N ARG A 21 -19.19 -5.23 -10.88
CA ARG A 21 -18.15 -5.41 -11.91
C ARG A 21 -17.21 -4.21 -11.98
N ALA A 22 -17.73 -2.99 -11.82
CA ALA A 22 -16.90 -1.78 -11.78
C ALA A 22 -15.98 -1.76 -10.56
N ILE A 23 -16.49 -2.12 -9.38
CA ILE A 23 -15.70 -2.23 -8.15
C ILE A 23 -14.66 -3.36 -8.27
N GLY A 24 -15.03 -4.51 -8.86
CA GLY A 24 -14.09 -5.62 -9.10
C GLY A 24 -12.93 -5.22 -10.02
N HIS A 25 -13.20 -4.54 -11.14
CA HIS A 25 -12.15 -4.06 -12.03
C HIS A 25 -11.30 -2.95 -11.41
N ALA A 26 -11.90 -2.02 -10.65
CA ALA A 26 -11.15 -0.97 -9.96
C ALA A 26 -10.14 -1.55 -8.96
N ARG A 27 -10.55 -2.55 -8.17
CA ARG A 27 -9.66 -3.25 -7.22
C ARG A 27 -8.60 -4.08 -7.93
N GLY A 28 -8.95 -4.71 -9.06
CA GLY A 28 -7.99 -5.43 -9.90
C GLY A 28 -6.91 -4.51 -10.49
N ALA A 29 -7.31 -3.33 -10.99
CA ALA A 29 -6.39 -2.32 -11.50
C ALA A 29 -5.49 -1.75 -10.39
N LEU A 30 -6.03 -1.53 -9.20
CA LEU A 30 -5.28 -1.08 -8.03
C LEU A 30 -4.23 -2.12 -7.61
N ALA A 31 -4.61 -3.39 -7.53
CA ALA A 31 -3.70 -4.48 -7.18
C ALA A 31 -2.58 -4.66 -8.21
N TRP A 32 -2.89 -4.49 -9.50
CA TRP A 32 -1.87 -4.52 -10.55
C TRP A 32 -0.88 -3.36 -10.39
N LEU A 33 -1.35 -2.15 -10.10
CA LEU A 33 -0.51 -0.98 -9.89
C LEU A 33 0.36 -1.10 -8.63
N GLU A 34 -0.22 -1.62 -7.53
CA GLU A 34 0.50 -1.94 -6.29
C GLU A 34 1.64 -2.95 -6.53
N ASN A 35 1.38 -4.02 -7.31
CA ASN A 35 2.41 -4.99 -7.67
C ASN A 35 3.51 -4.39 -8.56
N ALA A 36 3.15 -3.50 -9.51
CA ALA A 36 4.14 -2.81 -10.32
C ALA A 36 5.07 -1.93 -9.46
N PHE A 37 4.50 -1.21 -8.49
CA PHE A 37 5.26 -0.39 -7.54
C PHE A 37 6.13 -1.23 -6.61
N LEU A 38 5.61 -2.38 -6.15
CA LEU A 38 6.38 -3.32 -5.35
C LEU A 38 7.59 -3.83 -6.12
N LEU A 39 7.41 -4.28 -7.37
CA LEU A 39 8.51 -4.74 -8.22
C LEU A 39 9.56 -3.64 -8.43
N LEU A 40 9.12 -2.40 -8.64
CA LEU A 40 10.02 -1.26 -8.77
C LEU A 40 10.79 -1.02 -7.47
N GLY A 41 10.13 -1.12 -6.30
CA GLY A 41 10.78 -1.05 -4.99
C GLY A 41 11.83 -2.14 -4.80
N VAL A 42 11.57 -3.38 -5.22
CA VAL A 42 12.55 -4.48 -5.19
C VAL A 42 13.77 -4.16 -6.06
N VAL A 43 13.56 -3.60 -7.26
CA VAL A 43 14.65 -3.15 -8.14
C VAL A 43 15.47 -2.05 -7.47
N CYS A 44 14.83 -1.09 -6.80
CA CYS A 44 15.53 -0.04 -6.03
C CYS A 44 16.38 -0.63 -4.90
N ILE A 45 15.86 -1.61 -4.15
CA ILE A 45 16.61 -2.29 -3.07
C ILE A 45 17.84 -3.00 -3.63
N LEU A 46 17.67 -3.76 -4.72
CA LEU A 46 18.79 -4.45 -5.37
C LEU A 46 19.84 -3.46 -5.91
N GLY A 47 19.38 -2.35 -6.50
CA GLY A 47 20.26 -1.26 -6.95
C GLY A 47 21.04 -0.64 -5.80
N LEU A 48 20.39 -0.37 -4.67
CA LEU A 48 21.00 0.16 -3.45
C LEU A 48 22.08 -0.80 -2.92
N CYS A 49 21.76 -2.10 -2.80
CA CYS A 49 22.74 -3.11 -2.38
C CYS A 49 23.94 -3.18 -3.33
N SER A 50 23.69 -3.10 -4.64
CA SER A 50 24.76 -3.11 -5.65
C SER A 50 25.66 -1.88 -5.52
N ILE A 51 25.10 -0.69 -5.33
CA ILE A 51 25.85 0.56 -5.20
C ILE A 51 26.72 0.53 -3.94
N ILE A 52 26.14 0.19 -2.78
CA ILE A 52 26.90 0.13 -1.52
C ILE A 52 28.02 -0.91 -1.62
N THR A 53 27.75 -2.07 -2.21
CA THR A 53 28.78 -3.11 -2.40
C THR A 53 29.87 -2.63 -3.33
N ALA A 54 29.52 -2.01 -4.46
CA ALA A 54 30.49 -1.43 -5.40
C ALA A 54 31.33 -0.34 -4.75
N SER A 55 30.73 0.55 -3.95
CA SER A 55 31.42 1.59 -3.19
C SER A 55 32.45 1.00 -2.21
N VAL A 56 32.06 -0.01 -1.44
CA VAL A 56 32.96 -0.69 -0.50
C VAL A 56 34.10 -1.37 -1.24
N LEU A 57 33.82 -2.10 -2.33
CA LEU A 57 34.83 -2.75 -3.16
C LEU A 57 35.79 -1.73 -3.80
N LEU A 58 35.26 -0.65 -4.37
CA LEU A 58 36.07 0.36 -5.02
C LEU A 58 37.02 1.01 -4.03
N ARG A 59 36.55 1.27 -2.79
CA ARG A 59 37.35 1.85 -1.71
C ARG A 59 38.39 0.90 -1.13
N THR A 60 38.17 -0.41 -1.20
CA THR A 60 39.14 -1.41 -0.71
C THR A 60 40.20 -1.76 -1.75
N PHE A 61 39.86 -1.75 -3.04
CA PHE A 61 40.79 -2.07 -4.13
C PHE A 61 41.43 -0.84 -4.80
N SER A 62 40.81 0.34 -4.69
CA SER A 62 41.27 1.60 -5.26
C SER A 62 41.17 2.73 -4.24
N THR A 63 42.13 3.65 -4.19
CA THR A 63 42.10 4.81 -3.27
C THR A 63 41.05 5.86 -3.69
N SER A 64 40.30 5.62 -4.77
CA SER A 64 39.21 6.47 -5.24
C SER A 64 37.85 5.89 -4.84
N GLY A 65 37.08 6.65 -4.06
CA GLY A 65 35.67 6.35 -3.78
C GLY A 65 34.73 6.95 -4.82
N ILE A 66 33.50 6.43 -4.90
CA ILE A 66 32.45 6.99 -5.75
C ILE A 66 32.02 8.35 -5.14
N PRO A 67 32.13 9.47 -5.88
CA PRO A 67 31.63 10.75 -5.40
C PRO A 67 30.10 10.69 -5.22
N ASP A 68 29.58 11.31 -4.16
CA ASP A 68 28.13 11.52 -3.93
C ASP A 68 27.27 10.25 -3.77
N GLU A 69 27.86 9.11 -3.37
CA GLU A 69 27.14 7.85 -3.13
C GLU A 69 25.97 7.97 -2.14
N VAL A 70 26.12 8.79 -1.10
CA VAL A 70 25.11 8.99 -0.05
C VAL A 70 23.85 9.64 -0.62
N VAL A 71 23.99 10.57 -1.57
CA VAL A 71 22.86 11.25 -2.22
C VAL A 71 22.10 10.26 -3.10
N ILE A 72 22.83 9.49 -3.92
CA ILE A 72 22.23 8.47 -4.80
C ILE A 72 21.51 7.40 -3.97
N VAL A 73 22.15 6.90 -2.91
CA VAL A 73 21.55 5.92 -2.00
C VAL A 73 20.31 6.51 -1.33
N GLY A 74 20.34 7.76 -0.88
CA GLY A 74 19.18 8.44 -0.29
C GLY A 74 17.98 8.50 -1.23
N GLU A 75 18.19 8.86 -2.49
CA GLU A 75 17.14 8.86 -3.52
C GLU A 75 16.60 7.45 -3.80
N LEU A 76 17.47 6.43 -3.87
CA LEU A 76 17.05 5.03 -4.02
C LEU A 76 16.28 4.52 -2.78
N MET A 77 16.63 4.97 -1.57
CA MET A 77 15.90 4.61 -0.34
C MET A 77 14.45 5.08 -0.37
N ILE A 78 14.20 6.30 -0.88
CA ILE A 78 12.84 6.81 -1.07
C ILE A 78 12.07 5.86 -1.99
N GLY A 79 12.65 5.48 -3.13
CA GLY A 79 12.05 4.51 -4.06
C GLY A 79 11.80 3.14 -3.43
N ALA A 80 12.79 2.62 -2.72
CA ALA A 80 12.72 1.31 -2.07
C ALA A 80 11.64 1.21 -1.00
N LEU A 81 11.38 2.29 -0.25
CA LEU A 81 10.46 2.28 0.89
C LEU A 81 9.06 2.77 0.53
N ILE A 82 8.94 3.83 -0.27
CA ILE A 82 7.67 4.53 -0.48
C ILE A 82 6.83 3.84 -1.56
N LEU A 83 7.43 3.20 -2.54
CA LEU A 83 6.69 2.54 -3.62
C LEU A 83 5.95 1.28 -3.15
N PRO A 84 6.57 0.33 -2.42
CA PRO A 84 5.84 -0.84 -1.94
C PRO A 84 4.82 -0.51 -0.83
N LEU A 85 4.79 0.73 -0.32
CA LEU A 85 3.97 1.12 0.82
C LEU A 85 2.47 0.86 0.60
N ALA A 86 1.97 1.14 -0.60
CA ALA A 86 0.57 0.89 -0.97
C ALA A 86 0.21 -0.61 -0.91
N PHE A 87 1.11 -1.49 -1.36
CA PHE A 87 0.92 -2.93 -1.29
C PHE A 87 0.90 -3.44 0.16
N VAL A 88 1.77 -2.93 1.02
CA VAL A 88 1.77 -3.33 2.44
C VAL A 88 0.49 -2.84 3.15
N ALA A 89 0.00 -1.65 2.79
CA ALA A 89 -1.28 -1.13 3.25
C ALA A 89 -2.46 -2.00 2.85
N ALA A 90 -2.44 -2.51 1.61
CA ALA A 90 -3.46 -3.41 1.07
C ALA A 90 -3.62 -4.68 1.91
N HIS A 91 -2.53 -5.17 2.48
CA HIS A 91 -2.50 -6.34 3.35
C HIS A 91 -2.82 -6.04 4.83
N ARG A 92 -3.27 -4.81 5.17
CA ARG A 92 -3.52 -4.34 6.55
C ARG A 92 -2.33 -4.48 7.51
N GLY A 93 -1.11 -4.60 6.98
CA GLY A 93 0.08 -4.93 7.77
C GLY A 93 0.53 -3.89 8.79
N PHE A 94 0.01 -2.65 8.75
CA PHE A 94 0.48 -1.55 9.59
C PHE A 94 -0.40 -1.22 10.80
N ILE A 95 -1.66 -1.66 10.85
CA ILE A 95 -2.64 -1.08 11.78
C ILE A 95 -3.46 -2.12 12.57
N SER A 96 -3.35 -3.40 12.25
CA SER A 96 -4.03 -4.47 12.99
C SER A 96 -3.15 -5.00 14.12
N VAL A 97 -3.47 -4.62 15.35
CA VAL A 97 -2.94 -5.32 16.54
C VAL A 97 -3.75 -6.61 16.71
N GLU A 98 -3.42 -7.62 15.90
CA GLU A 98 -4.16 -8.87 15.79
C GLU A 98 -4.32 -9.57 17.14
N ILE A 99 -3.29 -9.51 18.00
CA ILE A 99 -3.28 -10.19 19.30
C ILE A 99 -4.36 -9.64 20.26
N PHE A 100 -4.60 -8.33 20.25
CA PHE A 100 -5.57 -7.70 21.15
C PHE A 100 -6.99 -7.74 20.58
N THR A 101 -7.12 -7.62 19.26
CA THR A 101 -8.43 -7.58 18.57
C THR A 101 -9.09 -8.95 18.45
N GLN A 102 -8.31 -10.05 18.38
CA GLN A 102 -8.85 -11.43 18.29
C GLN A 102 -9.71 -11.84 19.50
N ARG A 103 -9.50 -11.24 20.68
CA ARG A 103 -10.29 -11.53 21.89
C ARG A 103 -11.59 -10.71 22.00
N LEU A 104 -11.84 -9.76 21.10
CA LEU A 104 -13.00 -8.88 21.15
C LEU A 104 -14.14 -9.41 20.25
N GLY A 105 -15.38 -9.15 20.65
CA GLY A 105 -16.57 -9.59 19.90
C GLY A 105 -16.65 -9.01 18.48
N PRO A 106 -17.39 -9.66 17.56
CA PRO A 106 -17.36 -9.34 16.12
C PRO A 106 -17.77 -7.89 15.79
N LYS A 107 -18.69 -7.31 16.55
CA LYS A 107 -19.13 -5.91 16.36
C LYS A 107 -18.05 -4.89 16.74
N PHE A 108 -17.24 -5.21 17.75
CA PHE A 108 -16.18 -4.32 18.21
C PHE A 108 -14.97 -4.37 17.28
N GLN A 109 -14.67 -5.53 16.70
CA GLN A 109 -13.67 -5.68 15.64
C GLN A 109 -14.01 -4.82 14.42
N GLN A 110 -15.28 -4.80 13.98
CA GLN A 110 -15.72 -3.96 12.87
C GLN A 110 -15.58 -2.47 13.18
N ALA A 111 -15.98 -2.03 14.38
CA ALA A 111 -15.82 -0.63 14.79
C ALA A 111 -14.33 -0.20 14.84
N LEU A 112 -13.45 -1.08 15.32
CA LEU A 112 -12.01 -0.82 15.33
C LEU A 112 -11.43 -0.76 13.91
N ASN A 113 -11.87 -1.62 12.99
CA ASN A 113 -11.43 -1.57 11.59
C ASN A 113 -11.78 -0.23 10.92
N VAL A 114 -13.02 0.24 11.10
CA VAL A 114 -13.47 1.54 10.59
C VAL A 114 -12.64 2.67 11.22
N LEU A 115 -12.45 2.65 12.54
CA LEU A 115 -11.67 3.66 13.25
C LEU A 115 -10.24 3.72 12.71
N THR A 116 -9.60 2.56 12.56
CA THR A 116 -8.26 2.40 11.99
C THR A 116 -8.18 3.00 10.58
N ALA A 117 -9.14 2.70 9.70
CA ALA A 117 -9.15 3.22 8.34
C ALA A 117 -9.31 4.74 8.31
N VAL A 118 -10.19 5.30 9.15
CA VAL A 118 -10.40 6.75 9.27
C VAL A 118 -9.15 7.45 9.82
N VAL A 119 -8.56 6.93 10.89
CA VAL A 119 -7.34 7.50 11.49
C VAL A 119 -6.18 7.44 10.49
N GLY A 120 -6.01 6.32 9.79
CA GLY A 120 -5.00 6.19 8.73
C GLY A 120 -5.21 7.22 7.63
N LEU A 121 -6.45 7.39 7.14
CA LEU A 121 -6.76 8.37 6.11
C LEU A 121 -6.45 9.81 6.55
N VAL A 122 -6.82 10.18 7.79
CA VAL A 122 -6.55 11.50 8.36
C VAL A 122 -5.05 11.75 8.54
N ALA A 123 -4.28 10.74 8.93
CA ALA A 123 -2.83 10.86 9.07
C ALA A 123 -2.12 11.03 7.71
N VAL A 124 -2.60 10.33 6.68
CA VAL A 124 -1.97 10.30 5.35
C VAL A 124 -2.33 11.52 4.51
N ALA A 125 -3.51 12.12 4.71
CA ALA A 125 -3.94 13.30 3.98
C ALA A 125 -2.95 14.50 4.05
N PRO A 126 -2.51 14.99 5.23
CA PRO A 126 -1.58 16.11 5.29
C PRO A 126 -0.19 15.75 4.75
N ILE A 127 0.25 14.49 4.91
CA ILE A 127 1.54 14.03 4.39
C ILE A 127 1.53 13.99 2.86
N THR A 128 0.44 13.53 2.26
CA THR A 128 0.25 13.55 0.80
C THR A 128 0.27 14.97 0.26
N TYR A 129 -0.41 15.89 0.96
CA TYR A 129 -0.44 17.31 0.59
C TYR A 129 0.95 17.97 0.70
N ALA A 130 1.67 17.70 1.79
CA ALA A 130 3.05 18.16 1.94
C ALA A 130 3.98 17.58 0.86
N GLY A 131 3.77 16.31 0.48
CA GLY A 131 4.48 15.66 -0.62
C GLY A 131 4.24 16.34 -1.97
N TYR A 132 2.99 16.72 -2.26
CA TYR A 132 2.65 17.50 -3.46
C TYR A 132 3.37 18.85 -3.48
N LEU A 133 3.31 19.61 -2.37
CA LEU A 133 3.99 20.90 -2.28
C LEU A 133 5.50 20.74 -2.47
N SER A 134 6.09 19.73 -1.84
CA SER A 134 7.51 19.42 -1.97
C SER A 134 7.90 19.04 -3.41
N MET A 135 7.01 18.37 -4.15
CA MET A 135 7.20 18.06 -5.57
C MET A 135 7.20 19.33 -6.42
N VAL A 136 6.20 20.20 -6.24
CA VAL A 136 6.09 21.47 -6.97
C VAL A 136 7.30 22.35 -6.68
N ASP A 137 7.66 22.51 -5.41
CA ASP A 137 8.85 23.25 -4.99
C ASP A 137 10.10 22.66 -5.63
N ALA A 138 10.20 21.33 -5.74
CA ALA A 138 11.35 20.67 -6.35
C ALA A 138 11.46 20.92 -7.86
N PHE A 139 10.33 21.02 -8.58
CA PHE A 139 10.31 21.37 -9.99
C PHE A 139 10.61 22.86 -10.23
N GLU A 140 10.04 23.76 -9.42
CA GLU A 140 10.21 25.21 -9.60
C GLU A 140 11.59 25.71 -9.18
N SER A 141 12.13 25.20 -8.08
CA SER A 141 13.43 25.65 -7.58
C SER A 141 14.62 25.14 -8.39
N GLY A 142 14.43 24.11 -9.23
CA GLY A 142 15.51 23.46 -9.98
C GLY A 142 16.67 23.01 -9.10
N ALA A 143 16.44 22.82 -7.79
CA ALA A 143 17.56 22.73 -6.86
C ALA A 143 18.31 21.41 -7.02
N TYR A 144 19.61 21.53 -7.25
CA TYR A 144 20.52 20.41 -7.31
C TYR A 144 21.04 20.11 -5.90
N PHE A 145 21.30 18.84 -5.61
CA PHE A 145 22.05 18.49 -4.41
C PHE A 145 23.44 19.12 -4.48
N PHE A 146 23.92 19.68 -3.36
CA PHE A 146 25.29 20.18 -3.23
C PHE A 146 26.26 19.00 -3.26
N GLY A 147 26.70 18.61 -4.45
CA GLY A 147 27.65 17.53 -4.73
C GLY A 147 28.44 17.82 -6.01
N LEU A 148 29.51 17.08 -6.28
CA LEU A 148 30.38 17.32 -7.45
C LEU A 148 29.66 17.03 -8.79
N MET A 149 28.59 16.24 -8.76
CA MET A 149 27.73 15.93 -9.92
C MET A 149 26.43 16.76 -10.03
N GLU A 150 26.11 17.64 -9.07
CA GLU A 150 24.87 18.43 -9.07
C GLU A 150 23.64 17.57 -9.46
N LEU A 151 23.31 16.54 -8.67
CA LEU A 151 22.19 15.66 -9.01
C LEU A 151 20.86 16.38 -8.81
N PRO A 152 19.94 16.31 -9.78
CA PRO A 152 18.64 16.95 -9.65
C PRO A 152 17.80 16.24 -8.58
N LYS A 153 17.20 16.99 -7.66
CA LYS A 153 16.37 16.44 -6.58
C LYS A 153 14.94 16.07 -7.00
N TRP A 154 14.52 16.46 -8.20
CA TRP A 154 13.16 16.26 -8.67
C TRP A 154 12.72 14.78 -8.72
N PRO A 155 13.58 13.78 -9.04
CA PRO A 155 13.15 12.39 -9.12
C PRO A 155 12.65 11.83 -7.79
N GLY A 156 13.37 12.01 -6.68
CA GLY A 156 13.00 11.49 -5.37
C GLY A 156 11.72 12.11 -4.82
N HIS A 157 11.55 13.42 -4.96
CA HIS A 157 10.31 14.10 -4.56
C HIS A 157 9.10 13.63 -5.39
N THR A 158 9.29 13.38 -6.69
CA THR A 158 8.23 12.85 -7.56
C THR A 158 7.87 11.41 -7.18
N LEU A 159 8.88 10.57 -6.93
CA LEU A 159 8.68 9.18 -6.48
C LEU A 159 7.97 9.11 -5.13
N PHE A 160 8.37 9.99 -4.20
CA PHE A 160 7.73 10.12 -2.89
C PHE A 160 6.24 10.45 -3.05
N PHE A 161 5.92 11.52 -3.79
CA PHE A 161 4.53 11.91 -4.03
C PHE A 161 3.73 10.79 -4.67
N LEU A 162 4.28 10.14 -5.70
CA LEU A 162 3.58 9.11 -6.46
C LEU A 162 3.26 7.86 -5.61
N GLY A 163 4.21 7.36 -4.83
CA GLY A 163 3.97 6.22 -3.94
C GLY A 163 2.99 6.55 -2.81
N TYR A 164 3.11 7.74 -2.23
CA TYR A 164 2.21 8.19 -1.16
C TYR A 164 0.78 8.48 -1.66
N PHE A 165 0.64 8.97 -2.89
CA PHE A 165 -0.65 9.16 -3.54
C PHE A 165 -1.36 7.83 -3.80
N LEU A 166 -0.64 6.80 -4.27
CA LEU A 166 -1.19 5.47 -4.44
C LEU A 166 -1.63 4.88 -3.09
N PHE A 167 -0.83 5.06 -2.05
CA PHE A 167 -1.16 4.66 -0.69
C PHE A 167 -2.42 5.36 -0.15
N PHE A 168 -2.58 6.65 -0.43
CA PHE A 168 -3.78 7.41 -0.08
C PHE A 168 -5.04 6.86 -0.76
N ILE A 169 -4.98 6.56 -2.08
CA ILE A 169 -6.10 5.92 -2.79
C ILE A 169 -6.44 4.57 -2.16
N ARG A 170 -5.43 3.77 -1.79
CA ARG A 170 -5.66 2.46 -1.17
C ARG A 170 -6.36 2.57 0.18
N LEU A 171 -6.00 3.57 0.99
CA LEU A 171 -6.69 3.82 2.26
C LEU A 171 -8.14 4.27 2.08
N ILE A 172 -8.44 5.02 1.01
CA ILE A 172 -9.83 5.35 0.67
C ILE A 172 -10.62 4.08 0.32
N ASP A 173 -10.08 3.18 -0.51
CA ASP A 173 -10.74 1.89 -0.83
C ASP A 173 -11.04 1.09 0.45
N LEU A 174 -10.07 1.03 1.37
CA LEU A 174 -10.21 0.32 2.63
C LEU A 174 -11.27 0.97 3.54
N ALA A 175 -11.25 2.29 3.66
CA ALA A 175 -12.21 3.04 4.47
C ALA A 175 -13.64 2.89 3.94
N VAL A 176 -13.81 2.90 2.61
CA VAL A 176 -15.11 2.67 1.97
C VAL A 176 -15.58 1.23 2.23
N TYR A 177 -14.71 0.24 2.05
CA TYR A 177 -15.06 -1.16 2.29
C TYR A 177 -15.47 -1.41 3.76
N ASP A 178 -14.69 -0.91 4.71
CA ASP A 178 -14.97 -1.08 6.14
C ASP A 178 -16.24 -0.34 6.58
N SER A 179 -16.49 0.84 6.01
CA SER A 179 -17.74 1.57 6.25
C SER A 179 -18.94 0.79 5.73
N LEU A 180 -18.87 0.25 4.51
CA LEU A 180 -19.94 -0.56 3.91
C LEU A 180 -20.21 -1.85 4.70
N GLU A 181 -19.16 -2.49 5.24
CA GLU A 181 -19.31 -3.64 6.13
C GLU A 181 -20.00 -3.24 7.44
N ALA A 182 -19.59 -2.12 8.06
CA ALA A 182 -20.19 -1.62 9.29
C ALA A 182 -21.67 -1.20 9.13
N PHE A 183 -22.06 -0.69 7.96
CA PHE A 183 -23.46 -0.40 7.63
C PHE A 183 -24.31 -1.66 7.35
N GLY A 184 -23.71 -2.86 7.39
CA GLY A 184 -24.44 -4.13 7.29
C GLY A 184 -24.85 -4.52 5.86
N VAL A 185 -24.26 -3.88 4.84
CA VAL A 185 -24.52 -4.17 3.42
C VAL A 185 -23.79 -5.44 2.96
N ILE A 186 -22.67 -5.81 3.60
CA ILE A 186 -21.87 -7.00 3.28
C ILE A 186 -21.74 -7.87 4.53
N LYS A 187 -22.24 -9.11 4.47
CA LYS A 187 -22.13 -10.09 5.55
C LYS A 187 -20.97 -11.03 5.25
N THR A 188 -19.82 -10.82 5.88
CA THR A 188 -18.69 -11.78 5.81
C THR A 188 -19.15 -13.10 6.42
N GLN A 189 -19.27 -14.14 5.60
CA GLN A 189 -19.44 -15.50 6.07
C GLN A 189 -18.09 -15.92 6.68
N ARG A 190 -17.98 -15.84 8.01
CA ARG A 190 -16.84 -16.40 8.73
C ARG A 190 -16.87 -17.90 8.45
N VAL A 191 -15.85 -18.40 7.75
CA VAL A 191 -15.62 -19.84 7.63
C VAL A 191 -15.40 -20.33 9.05
N GLU A 192 -16.41 -20.99 9.62
CA GLU A 192 -16.22 -21.82 10.79
C GLU A 192 -15.32 -22.97 10.32
N THR A 193 -14.02 -22.85 10.59
CA THR A 193 -13.17 -24.03 10.72
C THR A 193 -13.75 -24.79 11.89
N ASN A 194 -14.65 -25.71 11.58
CA ASN A 194 -14.98 -26.83 12.43
C ASN A 194 -13.66 -27.61 12.51
N ASP A 195 -12.82 -27.25 13.49
CA ASP A 195 -11.81 -28.16 14.01
C ASP A 195 -12.62 -29.31 14.61
N GLU A 196 -13.00 -30.23 13.72
CA GLU A 196 -13.38 -31.58 14.09
C GLU A 196 -12.17 -32.16 14.79
N VAL A 197 -12.17 -31.97 16.10
CA VAL A 197 -11.70 -32.92 17.08
C VAL A 197 -12.11 -34.30 16.58
N HIS A 198 -11.15 -34.99 15.97
CA HIS A 198 -11.16 -36.43 15.87
C HIS A 198 -9.93 -36.93 16.61
N ASP A 199 -10.19 -37.28 17.87
CA ASP A 199 -9.56 -38.30 18.72
C ASP A 199 -8.04 -38.56 18.60
#